data_AF-A0A640SMD0-F1
#
_entry.id   AF-A0A640SMD0-F1
#
_cell.length_a   1.000
_cell.length_b   1.000
_cell.length_c   1.000
_cell.angle_alpha   90.00
_cell.angle_beta   90.00
_cell.angle_gamma   90.00
#
_symmetry.space_group_name_H-M   'P 1'
#
loop_
_entity.id
_entity.type
_entity.pdbx_description
1 polymer ?
#
loop_
_entity_poly.entity_id
_entity_poly.type
_entity_poly.pdbx_seq_one_letter_code
_entity_poly.pdbx_strand_id
1 'polypeptide(L)'
;MPLIPEEPQIHESVPGPRATPAAGRTAPTPRPVPGPGPRPAPPRGPASSVRPGKPGPAAPPRGPVAAPPAQRTSSPQPPAGQPGAAAGAQLQLAPAAGAVDAADEAVDLLLDSGRAPGDILMLTTGETHPWAAHELSFGEASYWAQHDAADDVFYADAGAERATGRPVVVVAMNGGTDEVTAQALPAAMARAGTLLIVCGDPQRINTVLGAPA
;
A
#
# COMPACT_ATOMS: atom_id res chain seq x y z
N MET A 1 35.89 39.14 -60.34
CA MET A 1 34.47 38.81 -60.47
C MET A 1 34.26 37.39 -60.01
N PRO A 2 33.49 37.13 -58.94
CA PRO A 2 33.17 35.77 -58.50
C PRO A 2 32.00 35.21 -59.33
N LEU A 3 32.16 33.99 -59.83
CA LEU A 3 31.13 33.20 -60.49
C LEU A 3 30.49 32.28 -59.46
N ILE A 4 29.16 32.36 -59.38
CA ILE A 4 28.20 31.56 -58.61
C ILE A 4 28.50 30.05 -58.59
N PRO A 5 28.37 29.37 -57.44
CA PRO A 5 28.22 27.92 -57.39
C PRO A 5 26.76 27.50 -57.56
N GLU A 6 26.61 26.48 -58.38
CA GLU A 6 25.43 25.72 -58.80
C GLU A 6 24.44 25.36 -57.66
N GLU A 7 23.15 25.60 -57.89
CA GLU A 7 22.06 24.95 -57.14
C GLU A 7 21.91 23.50 -57.59
N PRO A 8 21.82 22.52 -56.66
CA PRO A 8 21.66 21.12 -57.04
C PRO A 8 20.25 20.83 -57.58
N GLN A 9 20.22 20.27 -58.79
CA GLN A 9 19.02 19.77 -59.45
C GLN A 9 18.33 18.68 -58.61
N ILE A 10 17.10 18.96 -58.19
CA ILE A 10 16.22 17.99 -57.54
C ILE A 10 15.69 17.02 -58.60
N HIS A 11 16.14 15.77 -58.56
CA HIS A 11 15.64 14.71 -59.43
C HIS A 11 14.24 14.25 -58.99
N GLU A 12 13.31 14.33 -59.93
CA GLU A 12 11.98 13.74 -59.91
C GLU A 12 12.05 12.24 -59.56
N SER A 13 11.53 11.88 -58.39
CA SER A 13 11.39 10.47 -58.00
C SER A 13 10.07 9.90 -58.52
N VAL A 14 10.21 8.90 -59.39
CA VAL A 14 9.15 8.15 -60.07
C VAL A 14 8.19 7.46 -59.09
N PRO A 15 6.86 7.47 -59.34
CA PRO A 15 5.88 6.71 -58.56
C PRO A 15 6.04 5.18 -58.75
N GLY A 16 6.31 4.46 -57.65
CA GLY A 16 6.31 2.99 -57.62
C GLY A 16 4.89 2.38 -57.50
N PRO A 17 4.67 1.14 -57.96
CA PRO A 17 3.33 0.58 -58.06
C PRO A 17 2.87 -0.20 -56.81
N ARG A 18 1.59 0.04 -56.47
CA ARG A 18 0.57 -0.91 -55.97
C ARG A 18 0.78 -1.61 -54.61
N ALA A 19 0.02 -1.13 -53.62
CA ALA A 19 -0.34 -1.88 -52.42
C ALA A 19 -1.35 -3.01 -52.74
N THR A 20 -1.11 -4.19 -52.18
CA THR A 20 -2.07 -5.29 -52.06
C THR A 20 -2.94 -5.08 -50.81
N PRO A 21 -4.26 -5.32 -50.85
CA PRO A 21 -5.07 -5.31 -49.63
C PRO A 21 -4.89 -6.65 -48.89
N ALA A 22 -4.38 -6.59 -47.66
CA ALA A 22 -4.42 -7.72 -46.75
C ALA A 22 -5.85 -7.86 -46.21
N ALA A 23 -6.44 -9.03 -46.44
CA ALA A 23 -7.68 -9.46 -45.82
C ALA A 23 -7.47 -9.74 -44.33
N GLY A 24 -8.48 -9.36 -43.53
CA GLY A 24 -8.77 -10.03 -42.26
C GLY A 24 -8.39 -9.27 -41.00
N ARG A 25 -9.37 -8.55 -40.43
CA ARG A 25 -9.71 -8.61 -39.00
C ARG A 25 -11.11 -8.04 -38.82
N THR A 26 -12.07 -8.94 -38.71
CA THR A 26 -13.41 -8.64 -38.17
C THR A 26 -13.25 -8.18 -36.72
N ALA A 27 -13.75 -6.97 -36.43
CA ALA A 27 -13.89 -6.49 -35.07
C ALA A 27 -14.95 -7.33 -34.33
N PRO A 28 -14.69 -7.81 -33.10
CA PRO A 28 -15.73 -8.44 -32.30
C PRO A 28 -16.65 -7.36 -31.72
N THR A 29 -17.91 -7.36 -32.14
CA THR A 29 -19.00 -6.61 -31.51
C THR A 29 -19.11 -6.98 -30.03
N PRO A 30 -19.16 -6.03 -29.08
CA PRO A 30 -19.32 -6.35 -27.67
C PRO A 30 -20.68 -7.02 -27.43
N ARG A 31 -20.67 -8.16 -26.71
CA ARG A 31 -21.89 -8.85 -26.28
C ARG A 31 -22.61 -8.03 -25.20
N PRO A 32 -23.95 -7.99 -25.19
CA PRO A 32 -24.71 -7.43 -24.08
C PRO A 32 -24.43 -8.19 -22.78
N VAL A 33 -24.10 -7.46 -21.71
CA VAL A 33 -23.98 -8.01 -20.36
C VAL A 33 -25.38 -8.27 -19.78
N PRO A 34 -25.67 -9.46 -19.24
CA PRO A 34 -26.88 -9.71 -18.46
C PRO A 34 -26.88 -8.81 -17.21
N GLY A 35 -27.95 -8.02 -17.04
CA GLY A 35 -28.10 -7.11 -15.91
C GLY A 35 -28.25 -7.81 -14.55
N PRO A 36 -28.12 -7.09 -13.43
CA PRO A 36 -28.19 -7.66 -12.09
C PRO A 36 -29.60 -8.18 -11.77
N GLY A 37 -29.70 -9.47 -11.44
CA GLY A 37 -30.93 -10.06 -10.90
C GLY A 37 -31.24 -9.57 -9.47
N PRO A 38 -32.49 -9.76 -8.99
CA PRO A 38 -32.94 -9.22 -7.72
C PRO A 38 -32.28 -9.91 -6.51
N ARG A 39 -31.91 -9.10 -5.51
CA ARG A 39 -31.26 -9.50 -4.26
C ARG A 39 -32.27 -10.19 -3.32
N PRO A 40 -31.92 -11.32 -2.66
CA PRO A 40 -32.75 -11.90 -1.61
C PRO A 40 -32.76 -11.04 -0.33
N ALA A 41 -33.93 -10.97 0.33
CA ALA A 41 -34.13 -10.28 1.60
C ALA A 41 -33.45 -11.01 2.78
N PRO A 42 -33.05 -10.30 3.85
CA PRO A 42 -32.43 -10.91 5.03
C PRO A 42 -33.46 -11.64 5.92
N PRO A 43 -33.06 -12.74 6.60
CA PRO A 43 -33.94 -13.42 7.56
C PRO A 43 -34.11 -12.61 8.86
N ARG A 44 -35.34 -12.65 9.40
CA ARG A 44 -35.75 -12.09 10.68
C ARG A 44 -34.93 -12.70 11.83
N GLY A 45 -34.46 -11.85 12.74
CA GLY A 45 -33.71 -12.24 13.94
C GLY A 45 -34.54 -13.03 14.97
N PRO A 46 -33.87 -13.71 15.93
CA PRO A 46 -34.56 -14.47 16.96
C PRO A 46 -35.06 -13.59 18.11
N ALA A 47 -36.29 -13.87 18.53
CA ALA A 47 -36.94 -13.27 19.68
C ALA A 47 -36.38 -13.83 21.00
N SER A 48 -36.14 -12.91 21.93
CA SER A 48 -35.85 -13.13 23.34
C SER A 48 -36.91 -14.02 24.00
N SER A 49 -36.48 -15.00 24.79
CA SER A 49 -37.31 -15.58 25.87
C SER A 49 -36.46 -15.98 27.08
N VAL A 50 -36.43 -15.04 28.03
CA VAL A 50 -36.72 -15.20 29.46
C VAL A 50 -36.37 -16.55 30.12
N ARG A 51 -35.34 -16.49 30.98
CA ARG A 51 -35.11 -17.38 32.14
C ARG A 51 -36.07 -17.00 33.29
N PRO A 52 -36.50 -17.94 34.17
CA PRO A 52 -36.09 -17.81 35.58
C PRO A 52 -36.02 -19.10 36.46
N GLY A 53 -35.05 -19.12 37.40
CA GLY A 53 -35.07 -19.81 38.72
C GLY A 53 -34.67 -21.30 38.78
N LYS A 54 -34.05 -21.88 39.83
CA LYS A 54 -33.57 -21.48 41.18
C LYS A 54 -32.67 -22.65 41.76
N PRO A 55 -32.09 -22.58 42.99
CA PRO A 55 -30.78 -23.17 43.36
C PRO A 55 -30.80 -24.42 44.28
N GLY A 56 -29.66 -25.11 44.42
CA GLY A 56 -29.40 -26.17 45.43
C GLY A 56 -27.92 -26.64 45.48
N PRO A 57 -27.42 -27.30 46.55
CA PRO A 57 -26.11 -26.99 47.17
C PRO A 57 -24.98 -28.09 47.13
N ALA A 58 -23.73 -27.60 47.29
CA ALA A 58 -22.49 -28.07 47.95
C ALA A 58 -21.99 -29.57 48.01
N ALA A 59 -20.81 -29.81 47.38
CA ALA A 59 -19.48 -30.31 47.90
C ALA A 59 -19.31 -31.73 48.56
N PRO A 60 -18.09 -32.31 48.83
CA PRO A 60 -16.69 -32.14 48.31
C PRO A 60 -15.99 -33.53 47.99
N PRO A 61 -14.67 -33.81 48.28
CA PRO A 61 -13.53 -33.77 47.34
C PRO A 61 -12.79 -35.12 47.16
N ARG A 62 -11.91 -35.25 46.15
CA ARG A 62 -10.80 -36.24 46.16
C ARG A 62 -9.55 -35.64 45.50
N GLY A 63 -8.44 -35.75 46.24
CA GLY A 63 -7.15 -35.13 45.96
C GLY A 63 -6.25 -35.90 44.98
N PRO A 64 -4.92 -35.77 45.11
CA PRO A 64 -4.05 -35.39 44.00
C PRO A 64 -3.35 -36.59 43.36
N VAL A 65 -2.97 -36.46 42.09
CA VAL A 65 -1.98 -37.34 41.46
C VAL A 65 -0.91 -36.48 40.81
N ALA A 66 0.31 -36.59 41.34
CA ALA A 66 1.52 -35.97 40.84
C ALA A 66 2.22 -36.91 39.85
N ALA A 67 2.75 -36.36 38.75
CA ALA A 67 3.77 -36.97 37.88
C ALA A 67 4.43 -35.87 37.00
N PRO A 68 5.61 -36.07 36.38
CA PRO A 68 6.90 -35.45 36.74
C PRO A 68 7.32 -34.28 35.81
N PRO A 69 8.42 -33.55 36.11
CA PRO A 69 8.82 -32.37 35.36
C PRO A 69 9.47 -32.71 34.02
N ALA A 70 8.88 -32.23 32.92
CA ALA A 70 9.49 -32.27 31.59
C ALA A 70 10.43 -31.08 31.40
N GLN A 71 11.70 -31.45 31.33
CA GLN A 71 12.90 -30.80 30.82
C GLN A 71 12.75 -29.49 30.03
N ARG A 72 13.58 -28.52 30.45
CA ARG A 72 14.04 -27.37 29.68
C ARG A 72 14.53 -27.79 28.29
N THR A 73 13.95 -27.21 27.25
CA THR A 73 14.64 -26.94 26.00
C THR A 73 14.34 -25.50 25.59
N SER A 74 15.36 -24.66 25.77
CA SER A 74 15.44 -23.30 25.28
C SER A 74 15.50 -23.33 23.75
N SER A 75 14.42 -22.94 23.08
CA SER A 75 14.48 -22.52 21.68
C SER A 75 14.96 -21.05 21.64
N PRO A 76 15.95 -20.69 20.81
CA PRO A 76 16.41 -19.31 20.70
C PRO A 76 15.34 -18.47 19.99
N GLN A 77 14.60 -17.70 20.79
CA GLN A 77 13.75 -16.62 20.33
C GLN A 77 14.65 -15.51 19.76
N PRO A 78 14.39 -14.97 18.56
CA PRO A 78 15.12 -13.81 18.06
C PRO A 78 14.90 -12.62 19.01
N PRO A 79 15.91 -11.76 19.24
CA PRO A 79 15.85 -10.73 20.26
C PRO A 79 14.75 -9.71 19.95
N ALA A 80 13.74 -9.69 20.82
CA ALA A 80 12.84 -8.56 20.96
C ALA A 80 13.63 -7.39 21.56
N GLY A 81 14.20 -6.56 20.69
CA GLY A 81 14.77 -5.26 21.06
C GLY A 81 13.74 -4.17 20.82
N GLN A 82 12.94 -3.85 21.84
CA GLN A 82 12.14 -2.63 21.86
C GLN A 82 12.92 -1.53 22.57
N PRO A 83 13.03 -0.35 21.94
CA PRO A 83 13.08 0.91 22.67
C PRO A 83 11.74 1.64 22.51
N GLY A 84 11.07 1.89 23.65
CA GLY A 84 10.14 3.03 23.84
C GLY A 84 8.78 2.95 23.15
N ALA A 85 7.81 2.25 23.76
CA ALA A 85 6.41 2.42 23.44
C ALA A 85 5.90 3.80 23.89
N ALA A 86 5.92 4.78 22.97
CA ALA A 86 4.78 5.68 22.88
C ALA A 86 3.63 4.85 22.31
N ALA A 87 2.42 4.93 22.87
CA ALA A 87 1.26 4.22 22.33
C ALA A 87 1.11 4.60 20.84
N GLY A 88 1.55 3.74 19.93
CA GLY A 88 1.95 4.18 18.59
C GLY A 88 2.16 2.99 17.66
N ALA A 89 1.94 3.22 16.37
CA ALA A 89 1.90 2.20 15.33
C ALA A 89 3.07 1.21 15.37
N GLN A 90 2.80 -0.05 15.03
CA GLN A 90 3.83 -1.07 14.84
C GLN A 90 4.74 -0.68 13.66
N LEU A 91 6.05 -0.67 13.85
CA LEU A 91 7.02 -0.42 12.77
C LEU A 91 7.51 -1.75 12.16
N GLN A 92 7.51 -1.85 10.84
CA GLN A 92 8.05 -2.97 10.08
C GLN A 92 9.01 -2.47 8.99
N LEU A 93 10.15 -3.13 8.82
CA LEU A 93 11.10 -2.85 7.73
C LEU A 93 10.94 -3.89 6.62
N ALA A 94 10.95 -3.42 5.37
CA ALA A 94 10.98 -4.26 4.17
C ALA A 94 12.22 -3.90 3.31
N PRO A 95 13.27 -4.76 3.30
CA PRO A 95 14.47 -4.52 2.50
C PRO A 95 14.19 -4.80 1.01
N ALA A 96 14.63 -3.90 0.12
CA ALA A 96 14.52 -4.13 -1.32
C ALA A 96 15.53 -3.33 -2.14
N ALA A 97 15.82 -3.83 -3.35
CA ALA A 97 16.62 -3.12 -4.35
C ALA A 97 15.87 -1.91 -4.95
N GLY A 98 14.54 -1.87 -4.84
CA GLY A 98 13.67 -0.75 -5.20
C GLY A 98 12.67 -0.46 -4.08
N ALA A 99 12.72 0.73 -3.50
CA ALA A 99 11.87 1.10 -2.36
C ALA A 99 10.39 1.25 -2.75
N VAL A 100 10.12 1.74 -3.96
CA VAL A 100 8.75 1.87 -4.50
C VAL A 100 8.16 0.50 -4.77
N ASP A 101 8.84 -0.34 -5.55
CA ASP A 101 8.38 -1.69 -5.86
C ASP A 101 8.06 -2.50 -4.60
N ALA A 102 8.91 -2.42 -3.57
CA ALA A 102 8.65 -3.11 -2.31
C ALA A 102 7.50 -2.53 -1.49
N ALA A 103 7.25 -1.23 -1.62
CA ALA A 103 6.07 -0.63 -1.02
C ALA A 103 4.80 -1.02 -1.78
N ASP A 104 4.84 -1.13 -3.11
CA ASP A 104 3.71 -1.63 -3.91
C ASP A 104 3.38 -3.08 -3.56
N GLU A 105 4.39 -3.95 -3.48
CA GLU A 105 4.21 -5.35 -3.04
C GLU A 105 3.67 -5.41 -1.60
N ALA A 106 4.09 -4.51 -0.71
CA ALA A 106 3.54 -4.44 0.64
C ALA A 106 2.06 -4.00 0.65
N VAL A 107 1.68 -3.06 -0.22
CA VAL A 107 0.28 -2.67 -0.42
C VAL A 107 -0.53 -3.85 -0.94
N ASP A 108 -0.03 -4.57 -1.95
CA ASP A 108 -0.70 -5.75 -2.51
C ASP A 108 -0.94 -6.81 -1.44
N LEU A 109 0.07 -7.13 -0.62
CA LEU A 109 -0.06 -8.07 0.50
C LEU A 109 -1.08 -7.60 1.55
N LEU A 110 -1.14 -6.30 1.85
CA LEU A 110 -2.13 -5.75 2.78
C LEU A 110 -3.56 -5.93 2.22
N LEU A 111 -3.75 -5.64 0.94
CA LEU A 111 -5.03 -5.81 0.26
C LEU A 111 -5.45 -7.29 0.21
N ASP A 112 -4.54 -8.19 -0.15
CA ASP A 112 -4.76 -9.64 -0.17
C ASP A 112 -5.10 -10.20 1.22
N SER A 113 -4.55 -9.61 2.28
CA SER A 113 -4.88 -9.95 3.67
C SER A 113 -6.23 -9.41 4.14
N GLY A 114 -6.92 -8.63 3.31
CA GLY A 114 -8.25 -8.08 3.57
C GLY A 114 -8.24 -6.70 4.22
N ARG A 115 -7.12 -5.96 4.20
CA ARG A 115 -7.12 -4.55 4.63
C ARG A 115 -7.97 -3.73 3.66
N ALA A 116 -8.81 -2.83 4.18
CA ALA A 116 -9.57 -1.93 3.32
C ALA A 116 -8.61 -0.96 2.61
N PRO A 117 -8.77 -0.72 1.29
CA PRO A 117 -7.91 0.21 0.53
C PRO A 117 -7.84 1.61 1.16
N GLY A 118 -9.00 2.15 1.57
CA GLY A 118 -9.14 3.42 2.26
C GLY A 118 -8.37 3.56 3.57
N ASP A 119 -7.92 2.45 4.15
CA ASP A 119 -7.11 2.44 5.38
C ASP A 119 -5.61 2.56 5.12
N ILE A 120 -5.17 2.55 3.86
CA ILE A 120 -3.76 2.48 3.47
C ILE A 120 -3.34 3.82 2.86
N LEU A 121 -2.29 4.42 3.42
CA LEU A 121 -1.58 5.58 2.87
C LEU A 121 -0.19 5.16 2.44
N MET A 122 0.18 5.37 1.18
CA MET A 122 1.54 5.15 0.68
C MET A 122 2.26 6.49 0.50
N LEU A 123 3.46 6.60 1.05
CA LEU A 123 4.28 7.81 1.02
C LEU A 123 5.62 7.57 0.32
N THR A 124 6.01 8.46 -0.59
CA THR A 124 7.36 8.46 -1.20
C THR A 124 8.19 9.62 -0.64
N THR A 125 9.49 9.41 -0.38
CA THR A 125 10.40 10.47 0.13
C THR A 125 11.21 11.17 -0.96
N GLY A 126 11.25 10.60 -2.17
CA GLY A 126 11.98 11.11 -3.32
C GLY A 126 11.04 11.43 -4.48
N GLU A 127 11.19 10.73 -5.60
CA GLU A 127 10.29 10.90 -6.73
C GLU A 127 8.85 10.50 -6.36
N THR A 128 7.89 11.27 -6.86
CA THR A 128 6.46 10.99 -6.67
C THR A 128 6.09 9.65 -7.28
N HIS A 129 5.24 8.88 -6.58
CA HIS A 129 4.73 7.62 -7.09
C HIS A 129 4.07 7.78 -8.49
N PRO A 130 4.31 6.87 -9.47
CA PRO A 130 3.75 6.99 -10.82
C PRO A 130 2.23 7.14 -10.87
N TRP A 131 1.51 6.46 -9.97
CA TRP A 131 0.06 6.62 -9.84
C TRP A 131 -0.32 8.05 -9.40
N ALA A 132 0.33 8.59 -8.36
CA ALA A 132 0.03 9.93 -7.86
C ALA A 132 0.38 11.00 -8.91
N ALA A 133 1.49 10.81 -9.65
CA ALA A 133 1.86 11.69 -10.75
C ALA A 133 0.80 11.68 -11.88
N HIS A 134 0.22 10.51 -12.17
CA HIS A 134 -0.88 10.38 -13.14
C HIS A 134 -2.15 11.10 -12.66
N GLU A 135 -2.58 10.88 -11.41
CA GLU A 135 -3.80 11.50 -10.87
C GLU A 135 -3.67 13.03 -10.78
N LEU A 136 -2.51 13.52 -10.34
CA LEU A 136 -2.22 14.95 -10.31
C LEU A 136 -2.32 15.61 -11.69
N SER A 137 -2.05 14.87 -12.77
CA SER A 137 -2.17 15.39 -14.14
C SER A 137 -3.61 15.73 -14.54
N PHE A 138 -4.60 15.15 -13.87
CA PHE A 138 -6.02 15.48 -14.06
C PHE A 138 -6.50 16.65 -13.18
N GLY A 139 -5.67 17.08 -12.22
CA GLY A 139 -5.92 18.25 -11.39
C GLY A 139 -5.78 17.97 -9.90
N GLU A 140 -5.16 18.91 -9.20
CA GLU A 140 -4.88 18.80 -7.76
C GLU A 140 -6.16 18.70 -6.92
N ALA A 141 -7.22 19.43 -7.29
CA ALA A 141 -8.49 19.41 -6.55
C ALA A 141 -9.16 18.04 -6.58
N SER A 142 -9.20 17.38 -7.75
CA SER A 142 -9.75 16.02 -7.88
C SER A 142 -8.87 14.99 -7.18
N TYR A 143 -7.54 15.12 -7.29
CA TYR A 143 -6.59 14.25 -6.61
C TYR A 143 -6.79 14.28 -5.07
N TRP A 144 -6.83 15.47 -4.47
CA TRP A 144 -7.05 15.56 -3.02
C TRP A 144 -8.47 15.18 -2.59
N ALA A 145 -9.48 15.32 -3.47
CA ALA A 145 -10.82 14.81 -3.17
C ALA A 145 -10.83 13.28 -3.01
N GLN A 146 -9.95 12.54 -3.70
CA GLN A 146 -9.78 11.10 -3.50
C GLN A 146 -9.20 10.78 -2.12
N HIS A 147 -8.25 11.61 -1.63
CA HIS A 147 -7.77 11.50 -0.25
C HIS A 147 -8.95 11.64 0.72
N ASP A 148 -9.74 12.70 0.57
CA ASP A 148 -10.83 13.04 1.49
C ASP A 148 -11.94 11.99 1.48
N ALA A 149 -12.19 11.35 0.33
CA ALA A 149 -13.17 10.28 0.18
C ALA A 149 -12.75 8.98 0.88
N ALA A 150 -11.45 8.68 0.90
CA ALA A 150 -10.89 7.47 1.51
C ALA A 150 -11.52 6.16 1.02
N ASP A 151 -11.90 6.09 -0.26
CA ASP A 151 -12.47 4.88 -0.88
C ASP A 151 -11.38 3.91 -1.39
N ASP A 152 -10.17 4.43 -1.69
CA ASP A 152 -9.06 3.67 -2.27
C ASP A 152 -7.72 3.96 -1.55
N VAL A 153 -6.68 3.18 -1.85
CA VAL A 153 -5.29 3.44 -1.44
C VAL A 153 -4.89 4.82 -1.94
N PHE A 154 -4.34 5.64 -1.05
CA PHE A 154 -3.88 6.97 -1.43
C PHE A 154 -2.36 7.03 -1.43
N TYR A 155 -1.78 7.60 -2.49
CA TYR A 155 -0.35 7.74 -2.67
C TYR A 155 0.01 9.21 -2.63
N ALA A 156 1.01 9.60 -1.85
CA ALA A 156 1.43 10.99 -1.72
C ALA A 156 2.94 11.13 -1.50
N ASP A 157 3.43 12.36 -1.66
CA ASP A 157 4.75 12.73 -1.15
C ASP A 157 4.75 12.77 0.38
N ALA A 158 5.82 12.31 1.02
CA ALA A 158 5.95 12.28 2.47
C ALA A 158 5.92 13.70 3.10
N GLY A 159 6.37 14.71 2.37
CA GLY A 159 6.32 16.13 2.76
C GLY A 159 4.98 16.81 2.49
N ALA A 160 4.01 16.15 1.87
CA ALA A 160 2.71 16.74 1.61
C ALA A 160 1.92 16.94 2.92
N GLU A 161 1.89 18.17 3.44
CA GLU A 161 1.22 18.52 4.71
C GLU A 161 -0.28 18.23 4.71
N ARG A 162 -0.92 18.26 3.53
CA ARG A 162 -2.35 17.98 3.37
C ARG A 162 -2.73 16.51 3.62
N ALA A 163 -1.80 15.58 3.45
CA ALA A 163 -2.08 14.16 3.64
C ALA A 163 -2.31 13.85 5.13
N THR A 164 -3.52 13.42 5.48
CA THR A 164 -3.89 13.06 6.85
C THR A 164 -3.59 11.60 7.15
N GLY A 165 -3.53 11.26 8.44
CA GLY A 165 -3.21 9.91 8.87
C GLY A 165 -4.23 8.85 8.44
N ARG A 166 -3.75 7.61 8.31
CA ARG A 166 -4.55 6.40 8.04
C ARG A 166 -4.14 5.27 8.98
N PRO A 167 -4.98 4.24 9.19
CA PRO A 167 -4.62 3.11 10.05
C PRO A 167 -3.31 2.42 9.64
N VAL A 168 -3.01 2.32 8.34
CA VAL A 168 -1.76 1.78 7.82
C VAL A 168 -1.05 2.83 6.97
N VAL A 169 0.23 3.04 7.23
CA VAL A 169 1.11 3.88 6.40
C VAL A 169 2.25 3.01 5.87
N VAL A 170 2.49 3.08 4.56
CA VAL A 170 3.63 2.44 3.90
C VAL A 170 4.53 3.55 3.36
N VAL A 171 5.82 3.53 3.67
CA VAL A 171 6.78 4.56 3.26
C VAL A 171 7.82 3.93 2.35
N ALA A 172 7.90 4.38 1.10
CA ALA A 172 9.01 4.11 0.20
C ALA A 172 10.10 5.17 0.39
N MET A 173 11.23 4.77 0.99
CA MET A 173 12.43 5.61 1.09
C MET A 173 13.21 5.60 -0.23
N ASN A 174 12.58 6.14 -1.28
CA ASN A 174 13.02 6.08 -2.67
C ASN A 174 13.93 7.23 -3.11
N GLY A 175 14.40 8.05 -2.18
CA GLY A 175 15.27 9.18 -2.47
C GLY A 175 15.11 10.29 -1.44
N GLY A 176 15.37 11.53 -1.86
CA GLY A 176 15.35 12.71 -0.99
C GLY A 176 16.66 12.91 -0.24
N THR A 177 16.88 14.12 0.27
CA THR A 177 18.05 14.41 1.10
C THR A 177 17.94 13.71 2.46
N ASP A 178 19.03 13.67 3.22
CA ASP A 178 19.01 13.08 4.55
C ASP A 178 18.08 13.85 5.49
N GLU A 179 17.96 15.17 5.33
CA GLU A 179 17.01 16.01 6.07
C GLU A 179 15.56 15.66 5.73
N VAL A 180 15.24 15.47 4.44
CA VAL A 180 13.89 15.04 4.01
C VAL A 180 13.55 13.70 4.63
N THR A 181 14.49 12.77 4.61
CA THR A 181 14.30 11.42 5.16
C THR A 181 14.15 11.43 6.68
N ALA A 182 14.95 12.24 7.37
CA ALA A 182 14.89 12.41 8.82
C ALA A 182 13.57 13.03 9.29
N GLN A 183 12.95 13.89 8.47
CA GLN A 183 11.62 14.46 8.76
C GLN A 183 10.47 13.53 8.35
N ALA A 184 10.65 12.77 7.26
CA ALA A 184 9.62 11.89 6.72
C ALA A 184 9.22 10.79 7.71
N LEU A 185 10.18 10.18 8.43
CA LEU A 185 9.87 9.06 9.31
C LEU A 185 9.03 9.46 10.54
N PRO A 186 9.38 10.51 11.32
CA PRO A 186 8.52 11.01 12.39
C PRO A 186 7.14 11.46 11.88
N ALA A 187 7.07 12.11 10.72
CA ALA A 187 5.80 12.51 10.12
C ALA A 187 4.94 11.29 9.74
N ALA A 188 5.54 10.25 9.16
CA ALA A 188 4.85 9.01 8.84
C ALA A 188 4.38 8.27 10.10
N MET A 189 5.18 8.25 11.17
CA MET A 189 4.78 7.69 12.47
C MET A 189 3.58 8.44 13.06
N ALA A 190 3.53 9.77 12.94
CA ALA A 190 2.39 10.58 13.40
C ALA A 190 1.12 10.34 12.56
N ARG A 191 1.28 9.94 11.29
CA ARG A 191 0.17 9.61 10.37
C ARG A 191 -0.32 8.17 10.53
N ALA A 192 0.50 7.26 11.05
CA ALA A 192 0.16 5.85 11.19
C ALA A 192 -0.68 5.59 12.44
N GLY A 193 -1.92 5.10 12.25
CA GLY A 193 -2.80 4.77 13.36
C GLY A 193 -2.47 3.44 14.05
N THR A 194 -2.07 2.42 13.29
CA THR A 194 -1.86 1.05 13.79
C THR A 194 -0.58 0.40 13.26
N LEU A 195 -0.23 0.63 12.00
CA LEU A 195 0.91 0.00 11.34
C LEU A 195 1.65 1.02 10.47
N LEU A 196 2.98 1.01 10.57
CA LEU A 196 3.91 1.71 9.72
C LEU A 196 4.86 0.69 9.09
N ILE A 197 4.89 0.61 7.77
CA ILE A 197 5.84 -0.20 7.01
C ILE A 197 6.81 0.75 6.33
N VAL A 198 8.11 0.52 6.44
CA VAL A 198 9.15 1.32 5.80
C VAL A 198 9.95 0.43 4.85
N CYS A 199 9.90 0.77 3.57
CA CYS A 199 10.54 0.07 2.47
C CYS A 199 11.74 0.88 1.97
N GLY A 200 12.92 0.26 1.89
CA GLY A 200 14.13 0.92 1.40
C GLY A 200 15.42 0.30 1.94
N ASP A 201 16.52 1.04 1.79
CA ASP A 201 17.84 0.59 2.24
C ASP A 201 17.86 0.44 3.78
N PRO A 202 18.14 -0.76 4.32
CA PRO A 202 18.16 -1.00 5.76
C PRO A 202 19.21 -0.17 6.52
N GLN A 203 20.37 0.10 5.92
CA GLN A 203 21.39 0.94 6.54
C GLN A 203 20.90 2.38 6.65
N ARG A 204 20.23 2.89 5.60
CA ARG A 204 19.63 4.23 5.63
C ARG A 204 18.52 4.34 6.66
N ILE A 205 17.61 3.36 6.70
CA ILE A 205 16.52 3.30 7.68
C ILE A 205 17.07 3.24 9.11
N ASN A 206 18.05 2.37 9.37
CA ASN A 206 18.65 2.24 10.70
C ASN A 206 19.43 3.50 11.11
N THR A 207 20.03 4.22 10.16
CA THR A 207 20.69 5.51 10.44
C THR A 207 19.68 6.54 10.93
N VAL A 208 18.51 6.63 10.29
CA VAL A 208 17.43 7.55 10.69
C VAL A 208 16.82 7.15 12.03
N LEU A 209 16.64 5.85 12.27
CA LEU A 209 16.12 5.32 13.55
C LEU A 209 17.13 5.43 14.71
N GLY A 210 18.43 5.44 14.41
CA GLY A 210 19.52 5.47 15.38
C GLY A 210 20.11 6.85 15.64
N ALA A 211 19.73 7.88 14.87
CA ALA A 211 20.15 9.26 15.11
C ALA A 211 19.43 9.81 16.35
N PRO A 212 20.14 10.29 17.39
CA PRO A 212 19.50 11.06 18.45
C PRO A 212 19.02 12.39 17.85
N ALA A 213 17.74 12.69 18.03
CA ALA A 213 17.11 13.96 17.66
C ALA A 213 17.78 15.17 18.33
#